data_AF-A0A1Q3C261-F1
#
_entry.id   AF-A0A1Q3C261-F1
#
_cell.length_a   1.000
_cell.length_b   1.000
_cell.length_c   1.000
_cell.angle_alpha   90.00
_cell.angle_beta   90.00
_cell.angle_gamma   90.00
#
_symmetry.space_group_name_H-M   'P 1'
#
loop_
_entity.id
_entity.type
_entity.pdbx_description
1 polymer ?
#
loop_
_entity_poly.entity_id
_entity_poly.type
_entity_poly.pdbx_seq_one_letter_code
_entity_poly.pdbx_strand_id
1 'polypeptide(L)'
;MISSWRRRRAARQATKKLQGGENGDMELAIPNHFRCPISLDLMKDPVTLSTGITYDRESIEKWIEAGNFTCPVTVRVLESLDPIPNHMILKKMQDWCVENRSYGIERIPTPKIPVSSVEVLKILAKITAACRREDQVGCRDLVVKIKALMKDSERNRMCIVANRTGSVLSAAFEAFSKASFHENVVVLEEMLSTIRLVFPLDGEAKQYLGSVAALRCMVWFLKNGDLSGRRNAILALKEVLPSDQRGIHALAEIEGAIEAIFKILKEPICPTTTKASLMVIYHMVTSSPTNVDIIARFVEMGLVSLLMEMLVETERSISEKALGVLDGICNSEEGREMAYNHALTMPILVKKIFRVSDLATEFSVSIIWKLCKNEKNEDGGVFVNVLQLGAFQKLLLLLQVGCDARTKEKATELLKLMNVGRERLECIDSMDYKNLKRSF
;
A
#
# COMPACT_ATOMS: atom_id res chain seq x y z
N MET A 1 13.95 12.55 1.64
CA MET A 1 14.20 13.87 2.27
C MET A 1 15.21 14.63 1.43
N ILE A 2 14.78 15.63 0.66
CA ILE A 2 15.68 16.51 -0.08
C ILE A 2 16.55 17.25 0.93
N SER A 3 17.88 17.09 0.84
CA SER A 3 18.82 17.66 1.81
C SER A 3 18.56 19.16 1.99
N SER A 4 18.62 19.62 3.24
CA SER A 4 18.50 21.04 3.62
C SER A 4 19.41 21.95 2.78
N TRP A 5 20.53 21.41 2.31
CA TRP A 5 21.48 22.01 1.37
C TRP A 5 20.87 22.40 0.02
N ARG A 6 20.05 21.57 -0.62
CA ARG A 6 19.41 21.90 -1.91
C ARG A 6 18.44 23.07 -1.80
N ARG A 7 17.65 23.14 -0.71
CA ARG A 7 16.75 24.26 -0.45
C ARG A 7 17.51 25.57 -0.16
N ARG A 8 18.60 25.50 0.60
CA ARG A 8 19.42 26.69 0.89
C ARG A 8 20.19 27.20 -0.33
N ARG A 9 20.68 26.32 -1.20
CA ARG A 9 21.39 26.70 -2.46
C ARG A 9 20.46 27.39 -3.46
N ALA A 10 19.25 26.85 -3.65
CA ALA A 10 18.24 27.47 -4.51
C ALA A 10 17.73 28.82 -3.95
N ALA A 11 17.52 28.91 -2.64
CA ALA A 11 17.10 30.15 -1.98
C ALA A 11 18.17 31.26 -2.06
N ARG A 12 19.46 30.92 -1.90
CA ARG A 12 20.59 31.86 -2.03
C ARG A 12 20.80 32.33 -3.47
N GLN A 13 20.62 31.47 -4.48
CA GLN A 13 20.67 31.88 -5.88
C GLN A 13 19.53 32.82 -6.27
N ALA A 14 18.34 32.64 -5.68
CA ALA A 14 17.22 33.56 -5.89
C ALA A 14 17.46 34.94 -5.26
N THR A 15 18.12 35.02 -4.11
CA THR A 15 18.48 36.31 -3.47
C THR A 15 19.63 37.03 -4.18
N LYS A 16 20.60 36.29 -4.74
CA LYS A 16 21.75 36.87 -5.48
C LYS A 16 21.35 37.51 -6.82
N LYS A 17 20.18 37.17 -7.39
CA LYS A 17 19.63 37.83 -8.59
C LYS A 17 18.97 39.19 -8.30
N LEU A 18 18.76 39.55 -7.03
CA LEU A 18 18.06 40.77 -6.64
C LEU A 18 18.97 41.84 -6.01
N GLN A 19 20.24 41.53 -5.72
CA GLN A 19 21.19 42.49 -5.13
C GLN A 19 22.54 42.40 -5.84
N GLY A 20 22.75 43.32 -6.78
CA GLY A 20 24.10 43.67 -7.25
C GLY A 20 24.82 44.43 -6.15
N GLY A 21 25.88 43.84 -5.61
CA GLY A 21 26.70 44.46 -4.58
C GLY A 21 27.96 43.62 -4.33
N GLU A 22 29.11 44.20 -4.67
CA GLU A 22 30.44 43.65 -4.48
C GLU A 22 30.76 43.56 -2.98
N ASN A 23 30.65 42.36 -2.42
CA ASN A 23 31.42 41.91 -1.26
C ASN A 23 31.55 40.39 -1.35
N GLY A 24 32.79 39.92 -1.45
CA GLY A 24 33.15 38.53 -1.74
C GLY A 24 32.77 37.58 -0.60
N ASP A 25 31.52 37.13 -0.59
CA ASP A 25 31.10 35.98 0.20
C ASP A 25 31.65 34.72 -0.50
N MET A 26 32.84 34.28 -0.08
CA MET A 26 33.48 33.06 -0.59
C MET A 26 32.53 31.87 -0.37
N GLU A 27 31.96 31.38 -1.46
CA GLU A 27 31.14 30.17 -1.45
C GLU A 27 32.07 29.01 -1.10
N LEU A 28 32.04 28.55 0.15
CA LEU A 28 32.98 27.54 0.64
C LEU A 28 32.86 26.26 -0.20
N ALA A 29 33.87 26.01 -1.04
CA ALA A 29 33.89 24.87 -1.93
C ALA A 29 34.24 23.61 -1.14
N ILE A 30 33.31 22.66 -1.07
CA ILE A 30 33.58 21.33 -0.48
C ILE A 30 34.76 20.69 -1.23
N PRO A 31 35.85 20.30 -0.56
CA PRO A 31 36.98 19.62 -1.18
C PRO A 31 36.55 18.37 -1.95
N ASN A 32 37.10 18.17 -3.16
CA ASN A 32 36.68 17.07 -4.05
C ASN A 32 36.79 15.69 -3.42
N HIS A 33 37.78 15.46 -2.56
CA HIS A 33 38.00 14.18 -1.87
C HIS A 33 36.99 13.91 -0.74
N PHE A 34 36.14 14.87 -0.39
CA PHE A 34 35.01 14.70 0.51
C PHE A 34 33.67 14.50 -0.21
N ARG A 35 33.67 14.59 -1.54
CA ARG A 35 32.46 14.41 -2.36
C ARG A 35 32.33 12.97 -2.79
N CYS A 36 31.10 12.47 -2.79
CA CYS A 36 30.80 11.17 -3.37
C CYS A 36 30.92 11.26 -4.91
N PRO A 37 31.64 10.34 -5.57
CA PRO A 37 31.73 10.35 -7.03
C PRO A 37 30.40 10.11 -7.76
N ILE A 38 29.41 9.48 -7.10
CA ILE A 38 28.08 9.21 -7.68
C ILE A 38 27.16 10.43 -7.52
N SER A 39 26.98 10.90 -6.28
CA SER A 39 26.01 11.97 -6.00
C SER A 39 26.59 13.37 -6.16
N LEU A 40 27.93 13.50 -6.21
CA LEU A 40 28.69 14.76 -6.21
C LEU A 40 28.47 15.65 -4.98
N ASP A 41 27.73 15.14 -3.99
CA ASP A 41 27.46 15.79 -2.71
C ASP A 41 28.50 15.36 -1.66
N LEU A 42 28.61 16.13 -0.56
CA LEU A 42 29.41 15.77 0.61
C LEU A 42 28.99 14.39 1.13
N MET A 43 29.94 13.45 1.25
CA MET A 43 29.68 12.12 1.81
C MET A 43 29.21 12.24 3.27
N LYS A 44 28.28 11.42 3.72
CA LYS A 44 27.85 11.35 5.13
C LYS A 44 28.44 10.13 5.82
N ASP A 45 28.53 9.03 5.10
CA ASP A 45 29.15 7.79 5.55
C ASP A 45 30.13 7.31 4.48
N PRO A 46 31.41 7.76 4.52
CA PRO A 46 32.39 7.44 3.50
C PRO A 46 32.83 5.97 3.61
N VAL A 47 32.66 5.22 2.53
CA VAL A 47 32.99 3.80 2.41
C VAL A 47 33.82 3.53 1.16
N THR A 48 34.77 2.61 1.24
CA THR A 48 35.73 2.32 0.17
C THR A 48 35.44 0.95 -0.43
N LEU A 49 35.40 0.88 -1.77
CA LEU A 49 35.33 -0.39 -2.50
C LEU A 49 36.73 -1.04 -2.57
N SER A 50 36.80 -2.31 -2.98
CA SER A 50 38.09 -3.00 -3.21
C SER A 50 38.99 -2.27 -4.22
N THR A 51 38.38 -1.48 -5.12
CA THR A 51 39.08 -0.60 -6.07
C THR A 51 39.78 0.61 -5.44
N GLY A 52 39.62 0.84 -4.13
CA GLY A 52 40.23 1.95 -3.40
C GLY A 52 39.50 3.28 -3.50
N ILE A 53 38.38 3.36 -4.25
CA ILE A 53 37.58 4.58 -4.37
C ILE A 53 36.55 4.66 -3.24
N THR A 54 36.46 5.84 -2.62
CA THR A 54 35.52 6.14 -1.54
C THR A 54 34.23 6.78 -2.08
N TYR A 55 33.09 6.31 -1.59
CA TYR A 55 31.76 6.78 -1.92
C TYR A 55 30.97 7.07 -0.64
N ASP A 56 29.86 7.80 -0.77
CA ASP A 56 28.84 7.80 0.27
C ASP A 56 28.12 6.44 0.26
N ARG A 57 27.96 5.82 1.44
CA ARG A 57 27.36 4.49 1.60
C ARG A 57 26.03 4.34 0.88
N GLU A 58 25.10 5.27 1.10
CA GLU A 58 23.75 5.20 0.51
C GLU A 58 23.81 5.21 -1.02
N SER A 59 24.75 5.98 -1.58
CA SER A 59 24.90 6.11 -3.02
C SER A 59 25.46 4.83 -3.66
N ILE A 60 26.45 4.20 -3.03
CA ILE A 60 27.06 2.98 -3.57
C ILE A 60 26.22 1.73 -3.31
N GLU A 61 25.51 1.64 -2.18
CA GLU A 61 24.59 0.53 -1.90
C GLU A 61 23.44 0.52 -2.91
N LYS A 62 22.84 1.68 -3.23
CA LYS A 62 21.84 1.82 -4.30
C LYS A 62 22.34 1.40 -5.67
N TRP A 63 23.60 1.72 -5.99
CA TRP A 63 24.22 1.33 -7.25
C TRP A 63 24.31 -0.20 -7.39
N ILE A 64 24.75 -0.87 -6.33
CA ILE A 64 24.86 -2.34 -6.27
C ILE A 64 23.47 -2.99 -6.29
N GLU A 65 22.53 -2.47 -5.51
CA GLU A 65 21.13 -2.94 -5.48
C GLU A 65 20.42 -2.84 -6.83
N ALA A 66 20.80 -1.87 -7.67
CA ALA A 66 20.32 -1.74 -9.04
C ALA A 66 20.90 -2.81 -10.01
N GLY A 67 21.68 -3.78 -9.51
CA GLY A 67 22.26 -4.87 -10.29
C GLY A 67 23.61 -4.55 -10.91
N ASN A 68 24.28 -3.48 -10.48
CA ASN A 68 25.60 -3.12 -11.01
C ASN A 68 26.70 -3.75 -10.16
N PHE A 69 27.51 -4.61 -10.79
CA PHE A 69 28.64 -5.30 -10.14
C PHE A 69 30.00 -4.69 -10.45
N THR A 70 30.01 -3.46 -10.99
CA THR A 70 31.23 -2.72 -11.34
C THR A 70 31.37 -1.45 -10.52
N CYS A 71 32.61 -1.03 -10.27
CA CYS A 71 32.92 0.24 -9.65
C CYS A 71 32.51 1.40 -10.58
N PRO A 72 31.70 2.38 -10.12
CA PRO A 72 31.22 3.49 -10.96
C PRO A 72 32.32 4.31 -11.65
N VAL A 73 33.47 4.46 -10.98
CA VAL A 73 34.58 5.29 -11.48
C VAL A 73 35.57 4.47 -12.29
N THR A 74 35.98 3.30 -11.80
CA THR A 74 37.04 2.50 -12.46
C THR A 74 36.51 1.50 -13.47
N VAL A 75 35.20 1.25 -13.47
CA VAL A 75 34.51 0.27 -14.32
C VAL A 75 35.02 -1.17 -14.11
N ARG A 76 35.80 -1.42 -13.05
CA ARG A 76 36.28 -2.76 -12.68
C ARG A 76 35.19 -3.54 -11.94
N VAL A 77 35.13 -4.84 -12.19
CA VAL A 77 34.26 -5.76 -11.45
C VAL A 77 34.67 -5.77 -9.97
N LEU A 78 33.69 -5.71 -9.08
CA LEU A 78 33.91 -5.69 -7.65
C LEU A 78 34.22 -7.10 -7.14
N GLU A 79 35.36 -7.25 -6.47
CA GLU A 79 35.75 -8.49 -5.78
C GLU A 79 34.86 -8.77 -4.56
N SER A 80 34.40 -7.70 -3.90
CA SER A 80 33.45 -7.74 -2.79
C SER A 80 32.38 -6.68 -3.00
N LEU A 81 31.14 -7.03 -2.72
CA LEU A 81 29.98 -6.13 -2.75
C LEU A 81 29.79 -5.38 -1.42
N ASP A 82 30.57 -5.71 -0.39
CA ASP A 82 30.52 -5.08 0.91
C ASP A 82 31.54 -3.92 1.00
N PRO A 83 31.10 -2.65 0.94
CA PRO A 83 32.02 -1.53 1.01
C PRO A 83 32.52 -1.32 2.45
N ILE A 84 33.83 -1.09 2.58
CA ILE A 84 34.55 -1.00 3.85
C ILE A 84 34.47 0.43 4.40
N PRO A 85 34.03 0.68 5.65
CA PRO A 85 34.03 2.02 6.24
C PRO A 85 35.40 2.70 6.18
N ASN A 86 35.45 3.95 5.69
CA ASN A 86 36.67 4.76 5.65
C ASN A 86 36.69 5.75 6.81
N HIS A 87 37.07 5.26 8.00
CA HIS A 87 37.13 6.08 9.21
C HIS A 87 38.12 7.24 9.11
N MET A 88 39.18 7.11 8.31
CA MET A 88 40.16 8.18 8.11
C MET A 88 39.57 9.35 7.34
N ILE A 89 38.87 9.08 6.23
CA ILE A 89 38.17 10.12 5.47
C ILE A 89 37.04 10.73 6.32
N LEU A 90 36.27 9.91 7.04
CA LEU A 90 35.23 10.41 7.95
C LEU A 90 35.80 11.39 8.99
N LYS A 91 36.91 11.03 9.64
CA LYS A 91 37.56 11.91 10.63
C LYS A 91 37.98 13.23 10.01
N LYS A 92 38.68 13.19 8.86
CA LYS A 92 39.10 14.41 8.13
C LYS A 92 37.92 15.28 7.72
N MET A 93 36.81 14.67 7.30
CA MET A 93 35.58 15.38 6.96
C MET A 93 34.94 16.04 8.19
N GLN A 94 34.90 15.33 9.33
CA GLN A 94 34.40 15.89 10.58
C GLN A 94 35.25 17.08 11.05
N ASP A 95 36.57 16.96 10.99
CA ASP A 95 37.51 18.03 11.34
C ASP A 95 37.28 19.26 10.43
N TRP A 96 37.18 19.04 9.12
CA TRP A 96 36.84 20.10 8.16
C TRP A 96 35.47 20.75 8.45
N CYS A 97 34.45 19.97 8.81
CA CYS A 97 33.15 20.54 9.20
C CYS A 97 33.25 21.42 10.45
N VAL A 98 34.08 21.05 11.43
CA VAL A 98 34.29 21.82 12.66
C VAL A 98 35.01 23.14 12.36
N GLU A 99 36.05 23.10 11.53
CA GLU A 99 36.80 24.29 11.09
C GLU A 99 35.89 25.28 10.32
N ASN A 100 34.92 24.77 9.57
CA ASN A 100 34.04 25.57 8.72
C ASN A 100 32.65 25.82 9.34
N ARG A 101 32.51 25.64 10.66
CA ARG A 101 31.24 25.81 11.37
C ARG A 101 30.67 27.23 11.26
N SER A 102 31.53 28.25 11.18
CA SER A 102 31.15 29.66 10.98
C SER A 102 30.41 29.91 9.66
N TYR A 103 30.66 29.07 8.64
CA TYR A 103 29.96 29.11 7.35
C TYR A 103 28.63 28.34 7.35
N GLY A 104 28.18 27.88 8.52
CA GLY A 104 26.94 27.12 8.68
C GLY A 104 27.08 25.63 8.33
N ILE A 105 28.31 25.10 8.31
CA ILE A 105 28.57 23.68 8.10
C ILE A 105 28.41 22.94 9.42
N GLU A 106 27.44 22.03 9.48
CA GLU A 106 27.24 21.17 10.63
C GLU A 106 28.16 19.95 10.56
N ARG A 107 28.64 19.50 11.73
CA ARG A 107 29.47 18.31 11.85
C ARG A 107 28.68 17.07 11.43
N ILE A 108 29.29 16.25 10.57
CA ILE A 108 28.73 14.97 10.15
C ILE A 108 28.76 14.01 11.36
N PRO A 109 27.62 13.41 11.76
CA PRO A 109 27.60 12.47 12.86
C PRO A 109 28.40 11.22 12.52
N THR A 110 29.04 10.60 13.51
CA THR A 110 29.69 9.30 13.32
C THR A 110 28.61 8.26 12.99
N PRO A 111 28.72 7.53 11.87
CA PRO A 111 27.79 6.45 11.53
C PRO A 111 27.74 5.44 12.67
N LYS A 112 26.52 5.11 13.15
CA LYS A 112 26.33 4.05 14.14
C LYS A 112 26.70 2.71 13.53
N ILE A 113 27.33 1.84 14.31
CA ILE A 113 27.61 0.47 13.89
C ILE A 113 26.27 -0.22 13.59
N PRO A 114 26.06 -0.77 12.38
CA PRO A 114 24.84 -1.51 12.05
C PRO A 114 24.67 -2.72 12.97
N VAL A 115 23.41 -3.06 13.28
CA VAL A 115 23.10 -4.21 14.13
C VAL A 115 23.50 -5.51 13.43
N SER A 116 24.18 -6.40 14.17
CA SER A 116 24.55 -7.72 13.67
C SER A 116 23.40 -8.72 13.80
N SER A 117 23.37 -9.74 12.93
CA SER A 117 22.39 -10.84 13.02
C SER A 117 22.41 -11.52 14.39
N VAL A 118 23.60 -11.72 14.98
CA VAL A 118 23.75 -12.31 16.33
C VAL A 118 23.07 -11.46 17.40
N GLU A 119 23.19 -10.14 17.32
CA GLU A 119 22.51 -9.24 18.26
C GLU A 119 20.99 -9.24 18.07
N VAL A 120 20.51 -9.28 16.83
CA VAL A 120 19.08 -9.41 16.54
C VAL A 120 18.53 -10.70 17.13
N LEU A 121 19.17 -11.84 16.85
CA LEU A 121 18.75 -13.15 17.38
C LEU A 121 18.73 -13.18 18.91
N LYS A 122 19.69 -12.53 19.57
CA LYS A 122 19.69 -12.38 21.04
C LYS A 122 18.49 -11.58 21.54
N ILE A 123 18.10 -10.51 20.85
CA ILE A 123 16.91 -9.71 21.21
C ILE A 123 15.63 -10.53 20.99
N LEU A 124 15.51 -11.22 19.85
CA LEU A 124 14.36 -12.08 19.53
C LEU A 124 14.19 -13.22 20.54
N ALA A 125 15.28 -13.88 20.93
CA ALA A 125 15.23 -14.92 21.96
C ALA A 125 14.75 -14.38 23.32
N LYS A 126 15.12 -13.15 23.67
CA LYS A 126 14.62 -12.47 24.88
C LYS A 126 13.13 -12.13 24.77
N ILE A 127 12.64 -11.75 23.59
CA ILE A 127 11.21 -11.54 23.35
C ILE A 127 10.45 -12.84 23.59
N THR A 128 10.89 -13.95 23.01
CA THR A 128 10.28 -15.27 23.23
C THR A 128 10.28 -15.68 24.70
N ALA A 129 11.38 -15.43 25.42
CA ALA A 129 11.47 -15.71 26.85
C ALA A 129 10.53 -14.82 27.68
N ALA A 130 10.40 -13.54 27.33
CA ALA A 130 9.46 -12.61 27.98
C ALA A 130 8.01 -13.05 27.78
N CYS A 131 7.64 -13.49 26.57
CA CYS A 131 6.30 -14.02 26.28
C CYS A 131 5.95 -15.23 27.15
N ARG A 132 6.89 -16.17 27.33
CA ARG A 132 6.67 -17.37 28.16
C ARG A 132 6.47 -17.05 29.65
N ARG A 133 6.98 -15.91 30.09
CA ARG A 133 6.84 -15.43 31.48
C ARG A 133 5.71 -14.41 31.64
N GLU A 134 4.98 -14.13 30.56
CA GLU A 134 3.95 -13.08 30.51
C GLU A 134 4.48 -11.70 30.95
N ASP A 135 5.77 -11.46 30.71
CA ASP A 135 6.46 -10.21 31.04
C ASP A 135 6.17 -9.16 29.97
N GLN A 136 5.00 -8.53 30.09
CA GLN A 136 4.49 -7.53 29.14
C GLN A 136 5.40 -6.30 29.04
N VAL A 137 5.97 -5.84 30.15
CA VAL A 137 6.83 -4.65 30.20
C VAL A 137 8.17 -4.94 29.54
N GLY A 138 8.83 -6.03 29.95
CA GLY A 138 10.11 -6.44 29.37
C GLY A 138 9.99 -6.80 27.89
N CYS A 139 8.88 -7.42 27.48
CA CYS A 139 8.63 -7.70 26.07
C CYS A 139 8.46 -6.41 25.27
N ARG A 140 7.62 -5.48 25.75
CA ARG A 140 7.41 -4.18 25.10
C ARG A 140 8.73 -3.43 24.89
N ASP A 141 9.59 -3.35 25.90
CA ASP A 141 10.86 -2.62 25.79
C ASP A 141 11.80 -3.23 24.73
N LEU A 142 11.79 -4.56 24.59
CA LEU A 142 12.55 -5.25 23.54
C LEU A 142 11.96 -4.97 22.14
N VAL A 143 10.63 -4.92 22.02
CA VAL A 143 9.94 -4.58 20.77
C VAL A 143 10.23 -3.12 20.37
N VAL A 144 10.16 -2.17 21.31
CA VAL A 144 10.53 -0.77 21.09
C VAL A 144 11.98 -0.68 20.60
N LYS A 145 12.89 -1.45 21.20
CA LYS A 145 14.30 -1.50 20.78
C LYS A 145 14.45 -1.99 19.34
N ILE A 146 13.76 -3.07 18.96
CA ILE A 146 13.76 -3.58 17.58
C ILE A 146 13.24 -2.52 16.60
N LYS A 147 12.13 -1.86 16.93
CA LYS A 147 11.55 -0.80 16.11
C LYS A 147 12.47 0.40 15.95
N ALA A 148 13.16 0.81 17.02
CA ALA A 148 14.16 1.88 16.97
C ALA A 148 15.32 1.51 16.04
N LEU A 149 15.84 0.28 16.15
CA LEU A 149 16.93 -0.21 15.29
C LEU A 149 16.53 -0.25 13.81
N MET A 150 15.30 -0.67 13.50
CA MET A 150 14.77 -0.64 12.12
C MET A 150 14.63 0.78 11.57
N LYS A 151 14.26 1.76 12.41
CA LYS A 151 14.13 3.16 12.01
C LYS A 151 15.48 3.86 11.86
N ASP A 152 16.51 3.38 12.53
CA ASP A 152 17.86 3.96 12.50
C ASP A 152 18.53 3.82 11.12
N SER A 153 18.36 2.69 10.43
CA SER A 153 18.89 2.51 9.06
C SER A 153 18.18 1.40 8.28
N GLU A 154 18.16 1.53 6.96
CA GLU A 154 17.62 0.49 6.07
C GLU A 154 18.41 -0.82 6.16
N ARG A 155 19.73 -0.75 6.34
CA ARG A 155 20.59 -1.92 6.58
C ARG A 155 20.18 -2.68 7.84
N ASN A 156 19.88 -1.97 8.94
CA ASN A 156 19.36 -2.61 10.15
C ASN A 156 17.99 -3.24 9.89
N ARG A 157 17.09 -2.55 9.17
CA ARG A 157 15.78 -3.09 8.82
C ARG A 157 15.90 -4.39 8.04
N MET A 158 16.74 -4.43 7.01
CA MET A 158 16.98 -5.62 6.19
C MET A 158 17.57 -6.76 7.02
N CYS A 159 18.57 -6.48 7.87
CA CYS A 159 19.14 -7.46 8.80
C CYS A 159 18.07 -8.02 9.75
N ILE A 160 17.26 -7.15 10.37
CA ILE A 160 16.20 -7.55 11.30
C ILE A 160 15.15 -8.43 10.61
N VAL A 161 14.68 -8.04 9.43
CA VAL A 161 13.69 -8.81 8.66
C VAL A 161 14.24 -10.18 8.28
N ALA A 162 15.50 -10.26 7.85
CA ALA A 162 16.15 -11.52 7.46
C ALA A 162 16.25 -12.54 8.62
N ASN A 163 16.21 -12.09 9.88
CA ASN A 163 16.29 -12.95 11.07
C ASN A 163 14.91 -13.43 11.58
N ARG A 164 13.92 -13.58 10.69
CA ARG A 164 12.54 -14.05 11.01
C ARG A 164 11.84 -13.23 12.10
N THR A 165 12.14 -11.94 12.17
CA THR A 165 11.51 -11.04 13.15
C THR A 165 9.99 -11.01 13.01
N GLY A 166 9.46 -11.12 11.79
CA GLY A 166 8.01 -11.20 11.55
C GLY A 166 7.35 -12.35 12.29
N SER A 167 7.86 -13.57 12.12
CA SER A 167 7.30 -14.78 12.74
C SER A 167 7.39 -14.73 14.27
N VAL A 168 8.53 -14.26 14.81
CA VAL A 168 8.70 -14.11 16.28
C VAL A 168 7.75 -13.08 16.87
N LEU A 169 7.61 -11.90 16.25
CA LEU A 169 6.70 -10.86 16.74
C LEU A 169 5.23 -11.29 16.59
N SER A 170 4.87 -11.96 15.51
CA SER A 170 3.52 -12.48 15.30
C SER A 170 3.16 -13.58 16.31
N ALA A 171 4.09 -14.50 16.61
CA ALA A 171 3.90 -15.51 17.65
C ALA A 171 3.73 -14.88 19.05
N ALA A 172 4.55 -13.87 19.35
CA ALA A 172 4.43 -13.10 20.59
C ALA A 172 3.08 -12.38 20.70
N PHE A 173 2.64 -11.76 19.61
CA PHE A 173 1.33 -11.08 19.53
C PHE A 173 0.18 -12.05 19.78
N GLU A 174 0.21 -13.25 19.16
CA GLU A 174 -0.79 -14.28 19.44
C GLU A 174 -0.78 -14.70 20.91
N ALA A 175 0.39 -14.95 21.49
CA ALA A 175 0.53 -15.39 22.88
C ALA A 175 -0.09 -14.37 23.87
N PHE A 176 0.28 -13.10 23.75
CA PHE A 176 -0.30 -12.04 24.60
C PHE A 176 -1.78 -11.79 24.33
N SER A 177 -2.26 -12.06 23.11
CA SER A 177 -3.70 -11.98 22.80
C SER A 177 -4.52 -13.07 23.50
N LYS A 178 -3.89 -14.19 23.89
CA LYS A 178 -4.56 -15.31 24.61
C LYS A 178 -4.54 -15.16 26.13
N ALA A 179 -3.47 -14.61 26.71
CA ALA A 179 -3.24 -14.64 28.17
C ALA A 179 -4.16 -13.68 28.96
N SER A 180 -4.22 -12.40 28.58
CA SER A 180 -5.11 -11.38 29.18
C SER A 180 -5.09 -10.10 28.34
N PHE A 181 -6.03 -9.95 27.41
CA PHE A 181 -5.97 -8.88 26.41
C PHE A 181 -5.90 -7.46 27.01
N HIS A 182 -6.72 -7.17 28.03
CA HIS A 182 -6.82 -5.81 28.60
C HIS A 182 -5.54 -5.33 29.29
N GLU A 183 -4.77 -6.23 29.90
CA GLU A 183 -3.48 -5.90 30.52
C GLU A 183 -2.38 -5.73 29.46
N ASN A 184 -2.54 -6.41 28.32
CA ASN A 184 -1.54 -6.49 27.26
C ASN A 184 -1.74 -5.47 26.12
N VAL A 185 -2.74 -4.58 26.20
CA VAL A 185 -3.06 -3.63 25.11
C VAL A 185 -1.82 -2.85 24.65
N VAL A 186 -1.02 -2.34 25.59
CA VAL A 186 0.15 -1.50 25.28
C VAL A 186 1.25 -2.29 24.55
N VAL A 187 1.51 -3.53 24.96
CA VAL A 187 2.52 -4.38 24.30
C VAL A 187 2.03 -4.85 22.94
N LEU A 188 0.74 -5.20 22.82
CA LEU A 188 0.10 -5.62 21.58
C LEU A 188 0.10 -4.49 20.53
N GLU A 189 -0.20 -3.25 20.94
CA GLU A 189 -0.16 -2.09 20.05
C GLU A 189 1.27 -1.85 19.51
N GLU A 190 2.26 -1.92 20.40
CA GLU A 190 3.66 -1.74 20.02
C GLU A 190 4.14 -2.85 19.09
N MET A 191 3.75 -4.11 19.35
CA MET A 191 3.99 -5.24 18.45
C MET A 191 3.36 -5.02 17.08
N LEU A 192 2.08 -4.68 17.01
CA LEU A 192 1.37 -4.47 15.75
C LEU A 192 2.00 -3.35 14.90
N SER A 193 2.41 -2.27 15.55
CA SER A 193 3.12 -1.17 14.90
C SER A 193 4.51 -1.56 14.39
N THR A 194 5.16 -2.53 15.02
CA THR A 194 6.49 -3.03 14.66
C THR A 194 6.39 -4.09 13.56
N ILE A 195 5.41 -4.98 13.64
CA ILE A 195 5.05 -5.98 12.63
C ILE A 195 4.79 -5.33 11.27
N ARG A 196 4.16 -4.15 11.25
CA ARG A 196 3.97 -3.37 10.02
C ARG A 196 5.28 -3.04 9.28
N LEU A 197 6.40 -2.88 10.00
CA LEU A 197 7.70 -2.51 9.40
C LEU A 197 8.43 -3.70 8.76
N VAL A 198 7.95 -4.92 9.01
CA VAL A 198 8.54 -6.16 8.51
C VAL A 198 7.74 -6.82 7.38
N PHE A 199 6.76 -6.11 6.82
CA PHE A 199 6.00 -6.59 5.65
C PHE A 199 6.88 -6.73 4.40
N PRO A 200 6.60 -7.71 3.51
CA PRO A 200 5.52 -8.71 3.59
C PRO A 200 5.83 -9.83 4.59
N LEU A 201 4.78 -10.42 5.17
CA LEU A 201 4.90 -11.51 6.15
C LEU A 201 5.04 -12.89 5.48
N ASP A 202 5.80 -13.78 6.11
CA ASP A 202 5.87 -15.19 5.74
C ASP A 202 4.61 -15.97 6.17
N GLY A 203 4.48 -17.22 5.71
CA GLY A 203 3.30 -18.05 5.99
C GLY A 203 3.11 -18.33 7.49
N GLU A 204 4.20 -18.50 8.23
CA GLU A 204 4.19 -18.76 9.68
C GLU A 204 3.68 -17.53 10.45
N ALA A 205 4.19 -16.33 10.15
CA ALA A 205 3.71 -15.08 10.73
C ALA A 205 2.24 -14.81 10.42
N LYS A 206 1.78 -15.14 9.20
CA LYS A 206 0.37 -15.03 8.82
C LYS A 206 -0.50 -16.00 9.61
N GLN A 207 -0.05 -17.23 9.83
CA GLN A 207 -0.80 -18.21 10.63
C GLN A 207 -1.00 -17.73 12.08
N TYR A 208 0.03 -17.18 12.71
CA TYR A 208 -0.10 -16.63 14.07
C TYR A 208 -1.08 -15.45 14.15
N LEU A 209 -0.98 -14.50 13.22
CA LEU A 209 -1.90 -13.34 13.17
C LEU A 209 -3.31 -13.71 12.71
N GLY A 210 -3.48 -14.82 12.00
CA GLY A 210 -4.79 -15.36 11.57
C GLY A 210 -5.54 -16.11 12.68
N SER A 211 -4.92 -16.33 13.83
CA SER A 211 -5.60 -16.94 14.97
C SER A 211 -6.79 -16.09 15.44
N VAL A 212 -7.84 -16.74 15.96
CA VAL A 212 -9.06 -16.06 16.45
C VAL A 212 -8.73 -15.02 17.53
N ALA A 213 -7.76 -15.30 18.40
CA ALA A 213 -7.32 -14.38 19.45
C ALA A 213 -6.67 -13.12 18.85
N ALA A 214 -5.77 -13.29 17.88
CA ALA A 214 -5.12 -12.17 17.20
C ALA A 214 -6.11 -11.33 16.38
N LEU A 215 -7.07 -11.98 15.69
CA LEU A 215 -8.14 -11.29 14.96
C LEU A 215 -9.03 -10.46 15.91
N ARG A 216 -9.45 -11.01 17.06
CA ARG A 216 -10.22 -10.27 18.08
C ARG A 216 -9.47 -9.05 18.60
N CYS A 217 -8.18 -9.22 18.87
CA CYS A 217 -7.28 -8.13 19.27
C CYS A 217 -7.21 -7.03 18.19
N MET A 218 -7.03 -7.40 16.92
CA MET A 218 -7.03 -6.45 15.81
C MET A 218 -8.37 -5.72 15.67
N VAL A 219 -9.51 -6.43 15.76
CA VAL A 219 -10.84 -5.81 15.74
C VAL A 219 -11.03 -4.84 16.91
N TRP A 220 -10.54 -5.18 18.10
CA TRP A 220 -10.57 -4.25 19.23
C TRP A 220 -9.81 -2.96 18.92
N PHE A 221 -8.62 -3.03 18.31
CA PHE A 221 -7.88 -1.84 17.88
C PHE A 221 -8.60 -1.05 16.77
N LEU A 222 -9.33 -1.71 15.87
CA LEU A 222 -10.17 -1.02 14.87
C LEU A 222 -11.30 -0.22 15.55
N LYS A 223 -11.91 -0.77 16.60
CA LYS A 223 -13.03 -0.15 17.34
C LYS A 223 -12.54 0.98 18.27
N ASN A 224 -11.53 0.69 19.07
CA ASN A 224 -11.15 1.48 20.24
C ASN A 224 -9.77 2.15 20.13
N GLY A 225 -8.91 1.68 19.22
CA GLY A 225 -7.57 2.23 19.06
C GLY A 225 -7.58 3.66 18.52
N ASP A 226 -6.44 4.34 18.70
CA ASP A 226 -6.18 5.63 18.07
C ASP A 226 -5.98 5.49 16.54
N LEU A 227 -5.69 6.58 15.84
CA LEU A 227 -5.47 6.53 14.39
C LEU A 227 -4.32 5.60 13.98
N SER A 228 -3.30 5.46 14.82
CA SER A 228 -2.16 4.57 14.58
C SER A 228 -2.54 3.11 14.77
N GLY A 229 -3.20 2.77 15.88
CA GLY A 229 -3.72 1.44 16.21
C GLY A 229 -4.68 0.94 15.14
N ARG A 230 -5.68 1.75 14.75
CA ARG A 230 -6.61 1.43 13.65
C ARG A 230 -5.89 1.17 12.34
N ARG A 231 -4.93 2.04 11.99
CA ARG A 231 -4.12 1.91 10.78
C ARG A 231 -3.31 0.61 10.78
N ASN A 232 -2.64 0.28 11.88
CA ASN A 232 -1.78 -0.90 11.93
C ASN A 232 -2.63 -2.18 11.94
N ALA A 233 -3.79 -2.19 12.60
CA ALA A 233 -4.73 -3.30 12.60
C ALA A 233 -5.27 -3.60 11.20
N ILE A 234 -5.78 -2.60 10.46
CA ILE A 234 -6.34 -2.85 9.13
C ILE A 234 -5.26 -3.29 8.12
N LEU A 235 -4.03 -2.79 8.27
CA LEU A 235 -2.89 -3.21 7.45
C LEU A 235 -2.48 -4.65 7.76
N ALA A 236 -2.49 -5.06 9.02
CA ALA A 236 -2.21 -6.45 9.41
C ALA A 236 -3.30 -7.42 8.90
N LEU A 237 -4.57 -7.07 9.04
CA LEU A 237 -5.68 -7.87 8.48
C LEU A 237 -5.53 -8.07 6.96
N LYS A 238 -5.19 -6.99 6.23
CA LYS A 238 -4.94 -7.05 4.79
C LYS A 238 -3.79 -8.00 4.42
N GLU A 239 -2.76 -8.15 5.25
CA GLU A 239 -1.65 -9.08 4.97
C GLU A 239 -2.02 -10.55 5.26
N VAL A 240 -2.96 -10.81 6.17
CA VAL A 240 -3.29 -12.16 6.66
C VAL A 240 -4.41 -12.83 5.86
N LEU A 241 -5.50 -12.10 5.61
CA LEU A 241 -6.73 -12.67 5.02
C LEU A 241 -6.60 -13.27 3.61
N PRO A 242 -5.75 -12.75 2.68
CA PRO A 242 -5.66 -13.32 1.32
C PRO A 242 -5.23 -14.79 1.29
N SER A 243 -4.59 -15.29 2.36
CA SER A 243 -4.00 -16.63 2.42
C SER A 243 -4.80 -17.62 3.29
N ASP A 244 -5.89 -17.20 3.94
CA ASP A 244 -6.61 -18.04 4.91
C ASP A 244 -8.13 -17.80 4.88
N GLN A 245 -8.86 -18.69 4.20
CA GLN A 245 -10.33 -18.66 4.16
C GLN A 245 -10.95 -18.81 5.55
N ARG A 246 -10.30 -19.56 6.46
CA ARG A 246 -10.81 -19.72 7.84
C ARG A 246 -10.69 -18.43 8.62
N GLY A 247 -9.62 -17.67 8.41
CA GLY A 247 -9.41 -16.34 8.99
C GLY A 247 -10.49 -15.34 8.58
N ILE A 248 -10.99 -15.41 7.34
CA ILE A 248 -12.09 -14.55 6.85
C ILE A 248 -13.39 -14.86 7.60
N HIS A 249 -13.74 -16.14 7.72
CA HIS A 249 -14.91 -16.56 8.50
C HIS A 249 -14.77 -16.16 9.97
N ALA A 250 -13.63 -16.47 10.58
CA ALA A 250 -13.36 -16.12 11.98
C ALA A 250 -13.44 -14.60 12.22
N LEU A 251 -13.02 -13.78 11.26
CA LEU A 251 -13.13 -12.33 11.35
C LEU A 251 -14.58 -11.85 11.30
N ALA A 252 -15.40 -12.42 10.41
CA ALA A 252 -16.80 -12.04 10.25
C ALA A 252 -17.65 -12.33 11.50
N GLU A 253 -17.33 -13.42 12.22
CA GLU A 253 -17.96 -13.82 13.48
C GLU A 253 -17.59 -12.94 14.68
N ILE A 254 -16.57 -12.07 14.56
CA ILE A 254 -16.19 -11.19 15.65
C ILE A 254 -17.15 -9.99 15.70
N GLU A 255 -17.78 -9.80 16.86
CA GLU A 255 -18.73 -8.72 17.10
C GLU A 255 -18.15 -7.33 16.82
N GLY A 256 -18.78 -6.59 15.92
CA GLY A 256 -18.35 -5.25 15.52
C GLY A 256 -17.23 -5.22 14.48
N ALA A 257 -16.77 -6.35 13.93
CA ALA A 257 -15.69 -6.38 12.96
C ALA A 257 -16.07 -5.69 11.65
N ILE A 258 -17.23 -6.05 11.08
CA ILE A 258 -17.76 -5.46 9.83
C ILE A 258 -17.96 -3.96 10.01
N GLU A 259 -18.55 -3.55 11.14
CA GLU A 259 -18.83 -2.15 11.46
C GLU A 259 -17.54 -1.34 11.59
N ALA A 260 -16.52 -1.90 12.25
CA ALA A 260 -15.24 -1.24 12.42
C ALA A 260 -14.49 -1.08 11.09
N ILE A 261 -14.52 -2.09 10.22
CA ILE A 261 -13.91 -2.05 8.89
C ILE A 261 -14.63 -1.01 8.01
N PHE A 262 -15.96 -1.01 8.02
CA PHE A 262 -16.77 -0.02 7.31
C PHE A 262 -16.49 1.41 7.80
N LYS A 263 -16.36 1.60 9.11
CA LYS A 263 -16.03 2.91 9.69
C LYS A 263 -14.71 3.47 9.18
N ILE A 264 -13.67 2.64 9.02
CA ILE A 264 -12.39 3.10 8.44
C ILE A 264 -12.55 3.52 6.98
N LEU A 265 -13.46 2.88 6.24
CA LEU A 265 -13.73 3.27 4.86
C LEU A 265 -14.51 4.59 4.79
N LYS A 266 -15.52 4.76 5.66
CA LYS A 266 -16.35 5.97 5.77
C LYS A 266 -15.57 7.18 6.29
N GLU A 267 -14.65 6.96 7.22
CA GLU A 267 -13.79 7.97 7.85
C GLU A 267 -12.31 7.66 7.52
N PRO A 268 -11.84 7.94 6.28
CA PRO A 268 -10.54 7.49 5.81
C PRO A 268 -9.38 8.19 6.53
N ILE A 269 -8.49 7.39 7.13
CA ILE A 269 -7.27 7.90 7.79
C ILE A 269 -6.23 8.35 6.76
N CYS A 270 -5.97 7.52 5.75
CA CYS A 270 -5.06 7.81 4.64
C CYS A 270 -5.30 6.86 3.46
N PRO A 271 -4.79 7.15 2.24
CA PRO A 271 -5.01 6.29 1.07
C PRO A 271 -4.58 4.83 1.26
N THR A 272 -3.53 4.59 2.06
CA THR A 272 -3.06 3.22 2.34
C THR A 272 -4.05 2.41 3.17
N THR A 273 -4.73 3.03 4.14
CA THR A 273 -5.75 2.34 4.94
C THR A 273 -7.01 2.12 4.13
N THR A 274 -7.43 3.09 3.31
CA THR A 274 -8.57 2.92 2.38
C THR A 274 -8.35 1.74 1.45
N LYS A 275 -7.17 1.63 0.82
CA LYS A 275 -6.80 0.50 -0.03
C LYS A 275 -6.82 -0.82 0.74
N ALA A 276 -6.34 -0.82 2.00
CA ALA A 276 -6.36 -2.01 2.85
C ALA A 276 -7.78 -2.44 3.22
N SER A 277 -8.64 -1.49 3.65
CA SER A 277 -10.06 -1.75 3.95
C SER A 277 -10.79 -2.35 2.76
N LEU A 278 -10.64 -1.76 1.57
CA LEU A 278 -11.27 -2.31 0.35
C LEU A 278 -10.80 -3.73 0.04
N MET A 279 -9.51 -4.03 0.24
CA MET A 279 -8.99 -5.39 0.03
C MET A 279 -9.55 -6.38 1.06
N VAL A 280 -9.63 -5.98 2.34
CA VAL A 280 -10.24 -6.80 3.39
C VAL A 280 -11.71 -7.08 3.06
N ILE A 281 -12.49 -6.04 2.73
CA ILE A 281 -13.89 -6.19 2.36
C ILE A 281 -14.03 -7.06 1.11
N TYR A 282 -13.20 -6.85 0.09
CA TYR A 282 -13.20 -7.66 -1.14
C TYR A 282 -13.09 -9.15 -0.80
N HIS A 283 -12.10 -9.54 0.00
CA HIS A 283 -11.94 -10.93 0.43
C HIS A 283 -13.15 -11.44 1.24
N MET A 284 -13.75 -10.60 2.08
CA MET A 284 -14.95 -10.98 2.84
C MET A 284 -16.17 -11.23 1.93
N VAL A 285 -16.42 -10.39 0.94
CA VAL A 285 -17.59 -10.52 0.05
C VAL A 285 -17.41 -11.55 -1.07
N THR A 286 -16.16 -11.90 -1.43
CA THR A 286 -15.89 -12.93 -2.45
C THR A 286 -15.69 -14.34 -1.88
N SER A 287 -15.59 -14.50 -0.56
CA SER A 287 -15.36 -15.81 0.06
C SER A 287 -16.67 -16.54 0.34
N SER A 288 -17.04 -17.45 -0.55
CA SER A 288 -18.16 -18.39 -0.39
C SER A 288 -17.84 -19.46 0.70
N PRO A 289 -18.83 -19.98 1.46
CA PRO A 289 -20.29 -19.80 1.35
C PRO A 289 -20.91 -18.75 2.28
N THR A 290 -20.17 -18.18 3.22
CA THR A 290 -20.72 -17.29 4.27
C THR A 290 -20.77 -15.81 3.88
N ASN A 291 -20.57 -15.49 2.60
CA ASN A 291 -20.55 -14.10 2.14
C ASN A 291 -21.95 -13.46 2.06
N VAL A 292 -23.04 -14.24 2.06
CA VAL A 292 -24.40 -13.70 1.93
C VAL A 292 -24.74 -12.75 3.08
N ASP A 293 -24.63 -13.22 4.33
CA ASP A 293 -24.91 -12.41 5.53
C ASP A 293 -23.93 -11.24 5.68
N ILE A 294 -22.68 -11.44 5.29
CA ILE A 294 -21.65 -10.39 5.28
C ILE A 294 -22.02 -9.28 4.28
N ILE A 295 -22.44 -9.67 3.08
CA ILE A 295 -22.86 -8.72 2.04
C ILE A 295 -24.10 -7.95 2.52
N ALA A 296 -25.11 -8.64 3.07
CA ALA A 296 -26.32 -8.02 3.60
C ALA A 296 -25.98 -6.91 4.61
N ARG A 297 -25.14 -7.22 5.61
CA ARG A 297 -24.69 -6.24 6.61
C ARG A 297 -23.98 -5.04 6.00
N PHE A 298 -23.06 -5.24 5.04
CA PHE A 298 -22.40 -4.12 4.37
C PHE A 298 -23.37 -3.27 3.54
N VAL A 299 -24.36 -3.90 2.89
CA VAL A 299 -25.39 -3.23 2.10
C VAL A 299 -26.28 -2.36 3.00
N GLU A 300 -26.76 -2.91 4.12
CA GLU A 300 -27.54 -2.18 5.14
C GLU A 300 -26.78 -0.96 5.69
N MET A 301 -25.46 -1.06 5.85
CA MET A 301 -24.61 0.05 6.29
C MET A 301 -24.41 1.13 5.21
N GLY A 302 -24.90 0.93 3.99
CA GLY A 302 -24.79 1.89 2.89
C GLY A 302 -23.46 1.81 2.11
N LEU A 303 -22.81 0.64 2.09
CA LEU A 303 -21.53 0.47 1.39
C LEU A 303 -21.62 0.77 -0.12
N VAL A 304 -22.74 0.43 -0.77
CA VAL A 304 -22.93 0.69 -2.20
C VAL A 304 -22.82 2.19 -2.52
N SER A 305 -23.55 3.04 -1.78
CA SER A 305 -23.51 4.49 -1.96
C SER A 305 -22.11 5.06 -1.68
N LEU A 306 -21.45 4.60 -0.60
CA LEU A 306 -20.09 5.01 -0.28
C LEU A 306 -19.09 4.65 -1.40
N LEU A 307 -19.20 3.46 -1.99
CA LEU A 307 -18.36 3.05 -3.12
C LEU A 307 -18.63 3.92 -4.36
N MET A 308 -19.89 4.30 -4.61
CA MET A 308 -20.24 5.18 -5.73
C MET A 308 -19.62 6.56 -5.58
N GLU A 309 -19.72 7.16 -4.40
CA GLU A 309 -19.06 8.43 -4.07
C GLU A 309 -17.55 8.34 -4.28
N MET A 310 -16.92 7.27 -3.78
CA MET A 310 -15.49 7.02 -3.98
C MET A 310 -15.11 6.91 -5.47
N LEU A 311 -15.97 6.35 -6.33
CA LEU A 311 -15.63 6.16 -7.73
C LEU A 311 -15.68 7.45 -8.57
N VAL A 312 -16.27 8.55 -8.08
CA VAL A 312 -16.35 9.80 -8.84
C VAL A 312 -14.97 10.45 -9.03
N GLU A 313 -14.18 10.59 -7.96
CA GLU A 313 -12.93 11.40 -7.97
C GLU A 313 -11.72 10.74 -7.26
N THR A 314 -11.55 9.41 -7.31
CA THR A 314 -10.40 8.74 -6.67
C THR A 314 -9.26 8.34 -7.61
N GLU A 315 -8.08 8.15 -7.02
CA GLU A 315 -6.91 7.52 -7.67
C GLU A 315 -7.26 6.16 -8.30
N ARG A 316 -6.63 5.84 -9.44
CA ARG A 316 -6.84 4.59 -10.18
C ARG A 316 -6.79 3.33 -9.29
N SER A 317 -5.80 3.25 -8.41
CA SER A 317 -5.63 2.10 -7.51
C SER A 317 -6.77 1.92 -6.50
N ILE A 318 -7.45 2.99 -6.08
CA ILE A 318 -8.60 2.91 -5.17
C ILE A 318 -9.83 2.53 -5.98
N SER A 319 -10.02 3.15 -7.15
CA SER A 319 -11.12 2.83 -8.07
C SER A 319 -11.16 1.35 -8.44
N GLU A 320 -10.03 0.73 -8.79
CA GLU A 320 -9.97 -0.70 -9.11
C GLU A 320 -10.46 -1.58 -7.95
N LYS A 321 -10.01 -1.28 -6.72
CA LYS A 321 -10.40 -2.04 -5.52
C LYS A 321 -11.86 -1.83 -5.14
N ALA A 322 -12.36 -0.60 -5.27
CA ALA A 322 -13.76 -0.28 -5.04
C ALA A 322 -14.67 -1.00 -6.02
N LEU A 323 -14.27 -1.08 -7.30
CA LEU A 323 -14.99 -1.87 -8.32
C LEU A 323 -14.96 -3.35 -8.00
N GLY A 324 -13.84 -3.89 -7.51
CA GLY A 324 -13.77 -5.29 -7.08
C GLY A 324 -14.72 -5.59 -5.92
N VAL A 325 -14.79 -4.70 -4.91
CA VAL A 325 -15.76 -4.84 -3.80
C VAL A 325 -17.19 -4.79 -4.32
N LEU A 326 -17.52 -3.83 -5.19
CA LEU A 326 -18.85 -3.70 -5.76
C LEU A 326 -19.25 -4.92 -6.59
N ASP A 327 -18.32 -5.46 -7.39
CA ASP A 327 -18.55 -6.71 -8.13
C ASP A 327 -18.86 -7.89 -7.20
N GLY A 328 -18.15 -7.97 -6.06
CA GLY A 328 -18.41 -8.95 -5.02
C GLY A 328 -19.80 -8.81 -4.39
N ILE A 329 -20.21 -7.59 -4.05
CA ILE A 329 -21.54 -7.28 -3.50
C ILE A 329 -22.65 -7.65 -4.49
N CYS A 330 -22.49 -7.35 -5.78
CA CYS A 330 -23.49 -7.66 -6.81
C CYS A 330 -23.66 -9.17 -7.08
N ASN A 331 -22.95 -10.05 -6.37
CA ASN A 331 -23.26 -11.47 -6.36
C ASN A 331 -24.54 -11.80 -5.56
N SER A 332 -24.93 -10.96 -4.58
CA SER A 332 -26.21 -11.09 -3.85
C SER A 332 -27.35 -10.33 -4.53
N GLU A 333 -28.60 -10.71 -4.27
CA GLU A 333 -29.77 -10.01 -4.80
C GLU A 333 -29.90 -8.60 -4.22
N GLU A 334 -29.80 -8.45 -2.91
CA GLU A 334 -29.82 -7.16 -2.20
C GLU A 334 -28.75 -6.20 -2.72
N GLY A 335 -27.53 -6.71 -2.94
CA GLY A 335 -26.43 -5.92 -3.49
C GLY A 335 -26.69 -5.44 -4.91
N ARG A 336 -27.34 -6.26 -5.74
CA ARG A 336 -27.79 -5.85 -7.08
C ARG A 336 -28.89 -4.81 -7.02
N GLU A 337 -29.89 -5.00 -6.17
CA GLU A 337 -31.01 -4.07 -6.03
C GLU A 337 -30.53 -2.68 -5.59
N MET A 338 -29.67 -2.62 -4.58
CA MET A 338 -29.12 -1.34 -4.11
C MET A 338 -28.22 -0.66 -5.14
N ALA A 339 -27.40 -1.43 -5.87
CA ALA A 339 -26.58 -0.88 -6.95
C ALA A 339 -27.43 -0.37 -8.10
N TYR A 340 -28.50 -1.10 -8.46
CA TYR A 340 -29.44 -0.71 -9.50
C TYR A 340 -30.16 0.61 -9.17
N ASN A 341 -30.65 0.75 -7.94
CA ASN A 341 -31.43 1.91 -7.52
C ASN A 341 -30.59 3.19 -7.35
N HIS A 342 -29.26 3.07 -7.31
CA HIS A 342 -28.37 4.21 -7.18
C HIS A 342 -28.11 4.89 -8.53
N ALA A 343 -28.57 6.14 -8.68
CA ALA A 343 -28.62 6.87 -9.96
C ALA A 343 -27.26 6.98 -10.70
N LEU A 344 -26.14 7.01 -9.98
CA LEU A 344 -24.80 7.13 -10.59
C LEU A 344 -24.16 5.81 -11.00
N THR A 345 -24.75 4.65 -10.64
CA THR A 345 -24.10 3.35 -10.86
C THR A 345 -23.79 3.10 -12.33
N MET A 346 -24.79 3.14 -13.21
CA MET A 346 -24.57 2.90 -14.64
C MET A 346 -23.64 3.94 -15.29
N PRO A 347 -23.84 5.27 -15.12
CA PRO A 347 -22.92 6.27 -15.65
C PRO A 347 -21.46 6.06 -15.21
N ILE A 348 -21.23 5.75 -13.92
CA ILE A 348 -19.88 5.54 -13.39
C ILE A 348 -19.26 4.28 -13.98
N LEU A 349 -19.97 3.14 -13.97
CA LEU A 349 -19.45 1.88 -14.48
C LEU A 349 -19.06 1.99 -15.96
N VAL A 350 -19.96 2.55 -16.79
CA VAL A 350 -19.68 2.75 -18.22
C VAL A 350 -18.51 3.73 -18.41
N LYS A 351 -18.41 4.78 -17.59
CA LYS A 351 -17.28 5.71 -17.61
C LYS A 351 -15.95 5.04 -17.26
N LYS A 352 -15.94 4.05 -16.35
CA LYS A 352 -14.70 3.43 -15.83
C LYS A 352 -14.08 2.39 -16.78
N ILE A 353 -14.84 1.83 -17.71
CA ILE A 353 -14.32 0.96 -18.79
C ILE A 353 -13.18 1.69 -19.54
N PHE A 354 -12.01 1.05 -19.65
CA PHE A 354 -10.74 1.58 -20.21
C PHE A 354 -10.08 2.77 -19.50
N ARG A 355 -10.59 3.25 -18.36
CA ARG A 355 -10.04 4.46 -17.70
C ARG A 355 -9.15 4.20 -16.49
N VAL A 356 -9.21 2.99 -15.93
CA VAL A 356 -8.54 2.66 -14.66
C VAL A 356 -7.46 1.61 -14.86
N SER A 357 -7.85 0.38 -15.20
CA SER A 357 -6.99 -0.78 -15.46
C SER A 357 -7.82 -1.85 -16.20
N ASP A 358 -7.16 -2.91 -16.65
CA ASP A 358 -7.84 -4.05 -17.28
C ASP A 358 -8.77 -4.73 -16.28
N LEU A 359 -8.28 -5.04 -15.07
CA LEU A 359 -9.08 -5.63 -14.00
C LEU A 359 -10.29 -4.76 -13.61
N ALA A 360 -10.11 -3.43 -13.55
CA ALA A 360 -11.23 -2.52 -13.31
C ALA A 360 -12.26 -2.53 -14.44
N THR A 361 -11.82 -2.74 -15.68
CA THR A 361 -12.70 -2.91 -16.85
C THR A 361 -13.48 -4.22 -16.74
N GLU A 362 -12.81 -5.31 -16.38
CA GLU A 362 -13.44 -6.62 -16.13
C GLU A 362 -14.52 -6.52 -15.04
N PHE A 363 -14.20 -5.90 -13.90
CA PHE A 363 -15.20 -5.65 -12.83
C PHE A 363 -16.35 -4.78 -13.33
N SER A 364 -16.08 -3.70 -14.06
CA SER A 364 -17.15 -2.82 -14.57
C SER A 364 -18.11 -3.57 -15.50
N VAL A 365 -17.57 -4.35 -16.44
CA VAL A 365 -18.36 -5.18 -17.37
C VAL A 365 -19.14 -6.25 -16.61
N SER A 366 -18.50 -6.88 -15.63
CA SER A 366 -19.12 -7.91 -14.79
C SER A 366 -20.31 -7.36 -13.99
N ILE A 367 -20.18 -6.18 -13.39
CA ILE A 367 -21.25 -5.52 -12.64
C ILE A 367 -22.40 -5.15 -13.57
N ILE A 368 -22.11 -4.51 -14.71
CA ILE A 368 -23.15 -4.15 -15.70
C ILE A 368 -23.91 -5.42 -16.14
N TRP A 369 -23.20 -6.50 -16.44
CA TRP A 369 -23.81 -7.78 -16.80
C TRP A 369 -24.69 -8.36 -15.69
N LYS A 370 -24.23 -8.37 -14.43
CA LYS A 370 -25.01 -8.84 -13.28
C LYS A 370 -26.30 -8.04 -13.09
N LEU A 371 -26.26 -6.73 -13.31
CA LEU A 371 -27.42 -5.85 -13.17
C LEU A 371 -28.40 -6.02 -14.33
N CYS A 372 -27.90 -6.08 -15.58
CA CYS A 372 -28.74 -6.27 -16.77
C CYS A 372 -29.40 -7.65 -16.83
N LYS A 373 -28.68 -8.73 -16.49
CA LYS A 373 -29.19 -10.10 -16.57
C LYS A 373 -30.34 -10.37 -15.58
N ASN A 374 -30.40 -9.62 -14.48
CA ASN A 374 -31.39 -9.79 -13.42
C ASN A 374 -32.41 -8.63 -13.38
N GLU A 375 -32.55 -7.87 -14.48
CA GLU A 375 -33.55 -6.81 -14.56
C GLU A 375 -34.96 -7.42 -14.48
N LYS A 376 -35.72 -7.04 -13.45
CA LYS A 376 -37.11 -7.48 -13.25
C LYS A 376 -38.14 -6.64 -14.03
N ASN A 377 -37.72 -5.49 -14.58
CA ASN A 377 -38.60 -4.56 -15.28
C ASN A 377 -38.76 -4.95 -16.75
N GLU A 378 -40.00 -5.24 -17.16
CA GLU A 378 -40.36 -5.57 -18.55
C GLU A 378 -40.07 -4.43 -19.54
N ASP A 379 -40.02 -3.19 -19.03
CA ASP A 379 -39.79 -1.96 -19.80
C ASP A 379 -38.34 -1.82 -20.33
N GLY A 380 -37.37 -2.59 -19.80
CA GLY A 380 -35.98 -2.58 -20.27
C GLY A 380 -35.24 -1.24 -20.04
N GLY A 381 -35.62 -0.50 -18.99
CA GLY A 381 -35.09 0.82 -18.68
C GLY A 381 -33.57 0.85 -18.43
N VAL A 382 -32.98 -0.23 -17.91
CA VAL A 382 -31.52 -0.32 -17.77
C VAL A 382 -30.83 -0.34 -19.11
N PHE A 383 -31.32 -1.14 -20.04
CA PHE A 383 -30.68 -1.28 -21.35
C PHE A 383 -30.66 0.05 -22.10
N VAL A 384 -31.76 0.80 -22.04
CA VAL A 384 -31.85 2.14 -22.64
C VAL A 384 -30.81 3.09 -22.05
N ASN A 385 -30.71 3.14 -20.71
CA ASN A 385 -29.73 3.98 -20.03
C ASN A 385 -28.29 3.59 -20.39
N VAL A 386 -27.95 2.30 -20.36
CA VAL A 386 -26.60 1.80 -20.68
C VAL A 386 -26.23 2.06 -22.13
N LEU A 387 -27.18 1.92 -23.06
CA LEU A 387 -27.02 2.27 -24.47
C LEU A 387 -26.73 3.76 -24.67
N GLN A 388 -27.52 4.64 -24.05
CA GLN A 388 -27.34 6.09 -24.14
C GLN A 388 -26.00 6.56 -23.56
N LEU A 389 -25.42 5.83 -22.60
CA LEU A 389 -24.12 6.14 -22.01
C LEU A 389 -22.92 5.70 -22.89
N GLY A 390 -23.17 5.15 -24.08
CA GLY A 390 -22.13 4.72 -25.03
C GLY A 390 -21.43 3.42 -24.62
N ALA A 391 -22.09 2.58 -23.82
CA ALA A 391 -21.52 1.29 -23.41
C ALA A 391 -21.36 0.34 -24.60
N PHE A 392 -22.26 0.38 -25.58
CA PHE A 392 -22.24 -0.50 -26.74
C PHE A 392 -20.92 -0.40 -27.52
N GLN A 393 -20.48 0.82 -27.85
CA GLN A 393 -19.23 1.05 -28.57
C GLN A 393 -18.01 0.62 -27.74
N LYS A 394 -18.04 0.84 -26.42
CA LYS A 394 -16.95 0.41 -25.53
C LYS A 394 -16.85 -1.10 -25.43
N LEU A 395 -17.97 -1.82 -25.37
CA LEU A 395 -17.99 -3.29 -25.34
C LEU A 395 -17.49 -3.89 -26.66
N LEU A 396 -17.86 -3.31 -27.82
CA LEU A 396 -17.29 -3.72 -29.11
C LEU A 396 -15.77 -3.51 -29.16
N LEU A 397 -15.30 -2.34 -28.72
CA LEU A 397 -13.87 -2.05 -28.65
C LEU A 397 -13.14 -3.03 -27.71
N LEU A 398 -13.76 -3.42 -26.60
CA LEU A 398 -13.18 -4.40 -25.67
C LEU A 398 -12.98 -5.77 -26.31
N LEU A 399 -13.95 -6.22 -27.11
CA LEU A 399 -13.83 -7.47 -27.85
C LEU A 399 -12.76 -7.41 -28.96
N GLN A 400 -12.55 -6.22 -29.56
CA GLN A 400 -11.54 -6.00 -30.60
C GLN A 400 -10.11 -5.92 -30.05
N VAL A 401 -9.92 -5.16 -28.96
CA VAL A 401 -8.61 -5.01 -28.30
C VAL A 401 -8.17 -6.31 -27.62
N GLY A 402 -9.14 -7.13 -27.22
CA GLY A 402 -8.92 -8.40 -26.53
C GLY A 402 -9.09 -8.26 -25.02
N CYS A 403 -9.69 -9.28 -24.41
CA CYS A 403 -9.90 -9.40 -22.97
C CYS A 403 -9.90 -10.88 -22.57
N ASP A 404 -9.90 -11.16 -21.27
CA ASP A 404 -9.98 -12.54 -20.78
C ASP A 404 -11.29 -13.23 -21.20
N ALA A 405 -11.28 -14.57 -21.19
CA ALA A 405 -12.39 -15.37 -21.69
C ALA A 405 -13.72 -15.09 -20.96
N ARG A 406 -13.70 -14.86 -19.63
CA ARG A 406 -14.91 -14.62 -18.85
C ARG A 406 -15.49 -13.24 -19.14
N THR A 407 -14.63 -12.22 -19.26
CA THR A 407 -15.08 -10.88 -19.64
C THR A 407 -15.59 -10.84 -21.07
N LYS A 408 -14.96 -11.57 -21.98
CA LYS A 408 -15.42 -11.73 -23.37
C LYS A 408 -16.82 -12.31 -23.44
N GLU A 409 -17.10 -13.36 -22.68
CA GLU A 409 -18.43 -13.99 -22.60
C GLU A 409 -19.48 -12.98 -22.11
N LYS A 410 -19.24 -12.34 -20.96
CA LYS A 410 -20.16 -11.34 -20.39
C LYS A 410 -20.40 -10.14 -21.31
N ALA A 411 -19.35 -9.63 -21.95
CA ALA A 411 -19.46 -8.53 -22.92
C ALA A 411 -20.30 -8.93 -24.14
N THR A 412 -20.12 -10.16 -24.62
CA THR A 412 -20.91 -10.70 -25.75
C THR A 412 -22.38 -10.87 -25.37
N GLU A 413 -22.67 -11.38 -24.16
CA GLU A 413 -24.05 -11.48 -23.66
C GLU A 413 -24.69 -10.11 -23.50
N LEU A 414 -23.98 -9.12 -22.94
CA LEU A 414 -24.46 -7.75 -22.85
C LEU A 414 -24.81 -7.17 -24.23
N LEU A 415 -23.95 -7.35 -25.23
CA LEU A 415 -24.22 -6.88 -26.60
C LEU A 415 -25.47 -7.54 -27.20
N LYS A 416 -25.70 -8.85 -26.94
CA LYS A 416 -26.91 -9.54 -27.37
C LYS A 416 -28.16 -8.95 -26.72
N LEU A 417 -28.12 -8.74 -25.40
CA LEU A 417 -29.23 -8.13 -24.65
C LEU A 417 -29.52 -6.70 -25.13
N MET A 418 -28.47 -5.91 -25.37
CA MET A 418 -28.57 -4.54 -25.86
C MET A 418 -29.11 -4.46 -27.30
N ASN A 419 -28.82 -5.45 -28.15
CA ASN A 419 -29.37 -5.51 -29.51
C ASN A 419 -30.89 -5.70 -29.50
N VAL A 420 -31.42 -6.54 -28.59
CA VAL A 420 -32.87 -6.70 -28.41
C VAL A 420 -33.52 -5.39 -27.92
N GLY A 421 -32.85 -4.67 -27.02
CA GLY A 421 -33.31 -3.37 -26.54
C GLY A 421 -33.20 -2.23 -27.56
N ARG A 422 -32.39 -2.38 -28.61
CA ARG A 422 -32.16 -1.34 -29.63
C ARG A 422 -33.37 -1.10 -30.51
N GLU A 423 -34.14 -2.15 -30.82
CA GLU A 423 -35.40 -2.05 -31.58
C GLU A 423 -36.45 -1.20 -30.84
N ARG A 424 -36.39 -1.15 -29.49
CA ARG A 424 -37.28 -0.32 -28.66
C ARG A 424 -36.86 1.16 -28.62
N LEU A 425 -35.58 1.44 -28.88
CA LEU A 425 -34.99 2.79 -28.87
C LEU A 425 -35.17 3.54 -30.19
N GLU A 426 -35.44 2.84 -31.30
CA GLU A 426 -35.77 3.46 -32.59
C GLU A 426 -37.11 4.24 -32.56
N CYS A 427 -37.90 4.11 -31.48
CA CYS A 427 -39.08 4.95 -31.19
C CYS A 427 -38.75 6.26 -30.43
N ILE A 428 -37.48 6.51 -30.08
CA ILE A 428 -37.03 7.76 -29.46
C ILE A 428 -36.05 8.42 -30.42
N ASP A 429 -36.46 9.58 -30.96
CA ASP A 429 -35.81 10.31 -32.04
C ASP A 429 -34.30 10.42 -31.86
N SER A 430 -33.55 9.62 -32.61
CA SER A 430 -32.11 9.50 -32.47
C SER A 430 -31.43 10.54 -33.36
N MET A 431 -31.15 11.72 -32.81
CA MET A 431 -30.48 12.78 -33.57
C MET A 431 -28.98 12.54 -33.84
N ASP A 432 -28.36 11.47 -33.32
CA ASP A 432 -26.89 11.32 -33.35
C ASP A 432 -26.30 10.04 -34.00
N TYR A 433 -27.06 9.18 -34.67
CA TYR A 433 -26.52 7.91 -35.23
C TYR A 433 -26.32 7.86 -36.75
N LYS A 434 -26.12 8.99 -37.43
CA LYS A 434 -25.91 9.00 -38.90
C LYS A 434 -24.57 8.42 -39.40
N ASN A 435 -23.62 8.09 -38.51
CA ASN A 435 -22.26 7.72 -38.94
C ASN A 435 -21.81 6.28 -38.61
N LEU A 436 -22.69 5.40 -38.12
CA LEU A 436 -22.34 3.98 -37.96
C LEU A 436 -22.71 3.21 -39.23
N LYS A 437 -21.76 3.12 -40.17
CA LYS A 437 -21.83 2.15 -41.26
C LYS A 437 -21.97 0.75 -40.68
N ARG A 438 -23.04 0.05 -41.05
CA ARG A 438 -23.20 -1.39 -40.85
C ARG A 438 -22.10 -2.12 -41.64
N SER A 439 -21.25 -2.90 -40.97
CA SER A 439 -20.47 -3.95 -41.63
C SER A 439 -21.20 -5.27 -41.43
N PHE A 440 -21.45 -5.95 -42.55
CA PHE A 440 -22.10 -7.25 -42.69
C PHE A 440 -21.44 -8.35 -41.86
#